data_AF-A0A3D8X643-F1
#
_entry.id   AF-A0A3D8X643-F1
#
_cell.length_a   1.000
_cell.length_b   1.000
_cell.length_c   1.000
_cell.angle_alpha   90.00
_cell.angle_beta   90.00
_cell.angle_gamma   90.00
#
_symmetry.space_group_name_H-M   'P 1'
#
loop_
_entity.id
_entity.type
_entity.pdbx_description
1 polymer ?
#
loop_
_entity_poly.entity_id
_entity_poly.type
_entity_poly.pdbx_seq_one_letter_code
_entity_poly.pdbx_strand_id
1 'polypeptide(L)'
;MQSVNKTESLMFIFICSLFVLFIEIMFFHSGLIFSVLIAGAFMYIGRKKMRRKLGRILFWIGVIGLVLNIFNTVAFKFLVIALFLYFLLRFIQLRKHPVEFRPTDEFTEQPNQSLVQVRPVLTNKLLGSQRTEDSVYEWDDINIQSVWGDIVVDLSNTVLPKGDAVIFIRQVFGNIKVLIPYETEVSVNHSKLAGNVTVFGHQRGFSFNENLSIKTEEFDQSAHRVKIVTTVVIGDLEVQRI
;
A
#
# COMPACT_ATOMS: atom_id res chain seq x y z
N MET A 1 9.56 -24.42 -21.65
CA MET A 1 9.60 -24.02 -20.23
C MET A 1 8.61 -24.87 -19.48
N GLN A 2 9.09 -25.88 -18.74
CA GLN A 2 8.24 -26.79 -17.96
C GLN A 2 7.55 -26.01 -16.84
N SER A 3 6.26 -26.27 -16.62
CA SER A 3 5.51 -25.74 -15.49
C SER A 3 6.09 -26.32 -14.21
N VAL A 4 6.97 -25.58 -13.54
CA VAL A 4 7.48 -25.96 -12.22
C VAL A 4 6.27 -26.11 -11.31
N ASN A 5 6.05 -27.32 -10.80
CA ASN A 5 4.90 -27.58 -9.94
C ASN A 5 5.07 -26.76 -8.65
N LYS A 6 3.97 -26.22 -8.11
CA LYS A 6 4.00 -25.37 -6.89
C LYS A 6 4.74 -26.06 -5.73
N THR A 7 4.56 -27.37 -5.63
CA THR A 7 5.23 -28.23 -4.65
C THR A 7 6.74 -28.31 -4.88
N GLU A 8 7.19 -28.36 -6.14
CA GLU A 8 8.61 -28.42 -6.51
C GLU A 8 9.34 -27.10 -6.17
N SER A 9 8.72 -25.94 -6.42
CA SER A 9 9.31 -24.65 -6.04
C SER A 9 9.46 -24.50 -4.52
N LEU A 10 8.45 -24.89 -3.75
CA LEU A 10 8.50 -24.84 -2.28
C LEU A 10 9.54 -25.81 -1.73
N MET A 11 9.60 -27.03 -2.28
CA MET A 11 10.60 -28.02 -1.91
C MET A 11 12.01 -27.53 -2.23
N PHE A 12 12.22 -26.87 -3.37
CA PHE A 12 13.52 -26.29 -3.73
C PHE A 12 13.96 -25.19 -2.76
N ILE A 13 13.06 -24.26 -2.40
CA ILE A 13 13.35 -23.20 -1.41
C ILE A 13 13.71 -23.81 -0.04
N PHE A 14 12.97 -24.85 0.38
CA PHE A 14 13.23 -25.56 1.62
C PHE A 14 14.62 -26.24 1.61
N ILE A 15 14.96 -26.94 0.53
CA ILE A 15 16.26 -27.61 0.37
C ILE A 15 17.40 -26.59 0.35
N CYS A 16 17.26 -25.49 -0.39
CA CYS A 16 18.25 -24.41 -0.41
C CYS A 16 18.45 -23.79 0.98
N SER A 17 17.37 -23.56 1.73
CA SER A 17 17.47 -23.04 3.10
C SER A 17 18.19 -24.01 4.04
N LEU A 18 17.89 -25.32 3.94
CA LEU A 18 18.57 -26.35 4.72
C LEU A 18 20.06 -26.43 4.37
N PHE A 19 20.41 -26.25 3.10
CA PHE A 19 21.80 -26.24 2.63
C PHE A 19 22.58 -25.02 3.15
N VAL A 20 21.97 -23.83 3.14
CA VAL A 20 22.58 -22.62 3.73
C VAL A 20 22.78 -22.78 5.24
N LEU A 21 21.83 -23.41 5.94
CA LEU A 21 21.95 -23.74 7.36
C LEU A 21 23.12 -24.70 7.62
N PHE A 22 23.29 -25.72 6.77
CA PHE A 22 24.42 -26.66 6.87
C PHE A 22 25.77 -25.95 6.68
N ILE A 23 25.90 -25.09 5.67
CA ILE A 23 27.09 -24.25 5.47
C ILE A 23 27.33 -23.37 6.70
N GLU A 24 26.29 -22.76 7.24
CA GLU A 24 26.46 -21.88 8.41
C GLU A 24 27.00 -22.62 9.63
N ILE A 25 26.48 -23.83 9.91
CA ILE A 25 27.01 -24.69 10.98
C ILE A 25 28.46 -25.10 10.71
N MET A 26 28.81 -25.40 9.44
CA MET A 26 30.15 -25.80 9.03
C MET A 26 31.17 -24.65 9.01
N PHE A 27 30.76 -23.39 8.92
CA PHE A 27 31.69 -22.24 8.78
C PHE A 27 31.66 -21.27 9.98
N PHE A 28 30.58 -21.19 10.77
CA PHE A 28 30.42 -20.25 11.91
C PHE A 28 30.53 -20.94 13.30
N HIS A 29 31.49 -21.87 13.38
CA HIS A 29 31.76 -22.86 14.42
C HIS A 29 31.62 -22.46 15.90
N SER A 30 31.87 -21.21 16.30
CA SER A 30 32.02 -20.89 17.75
C SER A 30 30.74 -20.37 18.42
N GLY A 31 29.90 -19.59 17.71
CA GLY A 31 28.77 -18.90 18.32
C GLY A 31 27.50 -19.76 18.45
N LEU A 32 27.11 -20.44 17.36
CA LEU A 32 25.86 -21.20 17.28
C LEU A 32 25.92 -22.48 18.12
N ILE A 33 27.01 -23.24 18.00
CA ILE A 33 27.19 -24.49 18.75
C ILE A 33 27.20 -24.21 20.25
N PHE A 34 27.94 -23.19 20.68
CA PHE A 34 28.03 -22.80 22.09
C PHE A 34 26.68 -22.36 22.66
N SER A 35 25.92 -21.54 21.92
CA SER A 35 24.61 -21.05 22.36
C SER A 35 23.54 -22.15 22.37
N VAL A 36 23.57 -23.10 21.43
CA VAL A 36 22.71 -24.28 21.44
C VAL A 36 23.05 -25.20 22.62
N LEU A 37 24.32 -25.37 22.95
CA LEU A 37 24.74 -26.14 24.13
C LEU A 37 24.28 -25.49 25.44
N ILE A 38 24.38 -24.17 25.56
CA ILE A 38 23.86 -23.42 26.72
C ILE A 38 22.34 -23.55 26.84
N ALA A 39 21.61 -23.37 25.73
CA ALA A 39 20.16 -23.56 25.71
C ALA A 39 19.78 -25.00 26.08
N GLY A 40 20.51 -25.98 25.57
CA GLY A 40 20.38 -27.40 25.93
C GLY A 40 20.64 -27.67 27.41
N ALA A 41 21.66 -27.05 27.99
CA ALA A 41 21.96 -27.15 29.42
C ALA A 41 20.85 -26.54 30.27
N PHE A 42 20.30 -25.38 29.91
CA PHE A 42 19.17 -24.77 30.62
C PHE A 42 17.89 -25.61 30.51
N MET A 43 17.60 -26.18 29.34
CA MET A 43 16.48 -27.11 29.17
C MET A 43 16.66 -28.37 30.01
N TYR A 44 17.86 -28.97 30.01
CA TYR A 44 18.15 -30.17 30.79
C TYR A 44 18.05 -29.93 32.30
N ILE A 45 18.66 -28.85 32.80
CA ILE A 45 18.61 -28.45 34.22
C ILE A 45 17.18 -28.04 34.61
N GLY A 46 16.48 -27.31 33.75
CA GLY A 46 15.09 -26.91 33.93
C GLY A 46 14.16 -28.11 34.06
N ARG A 47 14.32 -29.12 33.19
CA ARG A 47 13.57 -30.38 33.22
C ARG A 47 13.86 -31.19 34.49
N LYS A 48 15.12 -31.25 34.94
CA LYS A 48 15.50 -31.96 36.18
C LYS A 48 14.95 -31.28 37.45
N LYS A 49 14.81 -29.95 37.46
CA LYS A 49 14.31 -29.15 38.60
C LYS A 49 12.84 -28.71 38.46
N MET A 50 12.06 -29.40 37.64
CA MET A 50 10.69 -29.01 37.25
C MET A 50 9.66 -28.96 38.38
N ARG A 51 9.97 -29.56 39.55
CA ARG A 51 9.17 -29.47 40.79
C ARG A 51 9.21 -28.07 41.44
N ARG A 52 10.22 -27.24 41.16
CA ARG A 52 10.35 -25.87 41.69
C ARG A 52 9.97 -24.85 40.61
N LYS A 53 9.34 -23.73 41.01
CA LYS A 53 8.96 -22.62 40.09
C LYS A 53 10.13 -22.14 39.23
N LEU A 54 11.33 -22.06 39.81
CA LEU A 54 12.56 -21.69 39.10
C LEU A 54 12.96 -22.68 37.99
N GLY A 55 12.74 -23.99 38.17
CA GLY A 55 13.07 -24.98 37.13
C GLY A 55 12.16 -24.86 35.91
N ARG A 56 10.88 -24.55 36.12
CA ARG A 56 9.93 -24.26 35.05
C ARG A 56 10.33 -23.00 34.27
N ILE A 57 10.76 -21.94 34.95
CA ILE A 57 11.25 -20.71 34.31
C ILE A 57 12.52 -20.99 33.51
N LEU A 58 13.49 -21.71 34.08
CA LEU A 58 14.76 -22.03 33.42
C LEU A 58 14.57 -22.89 32.16
N PHE A 59 13.60 -23.80 32.18
CA PHE A 59 13.22 -24.58 31.01
C PHE A 59 12.69 -23.68 29.88
N TRP A 60 11.77 -22.76 30.19
CA TRP A 60 11.24 -21.82 29.20
C TRP A 60 12.31 -20.85 28.68
N ILE A 61 13.23 -20.41 29.53
CA ILE A 61 14.39 -19.61 29.09
C ILE A 61 15.25 -20.37 28.09
N GLY A 62 15.51 -21.66 28.35
CA GLY A 62 16.23 -22.52 27.40
C GLY A 62 15.51 -22.68 26.06
N VAL A 63 14.19 -22.88 26.08
CA VAL A 63 13.36 -22.99 24.86
C VAL A 63 13.35 -21.68 24.08
N ILE A 64 13.09 -20.54 24.74
CA ILE A 64 13.08 -19.21 24.11
C ILE A 64 14.46 -18.89 23.55
N GLY A 65 15.53 -19.20 24.29
CA GLY A 65 16.91 -19.01 23.84
C GLY A 65 17.22 -19.80 22.57
N LEU A 66 16.76 -21.06 22.47
CA LEU A 66 16.92 -21.88 21.28
C LEU A 66 16.16 -21.28 20.09
N VAL A 67 14.91 -20.86 20.31
CA VAL A 67 14.09 -20.20 19.27
C VAL A 67 14.78 -18.94 18.77
N LEU A 68 15.17 -18.01 19.66
CA LEU A 68 15.88 -16.78 19.29
C LEU A 68 17.18 -17.05 18.54
N ASN A 69 17.88 -18.14 18.86
CA ASN A 69 19.07 -18.56 18.15
C ASN A 69 18.78 -18.86 16.68
N ILE A 70 17.75 -19.67 16.42
CA ILE A 70 17.29 -20.01 15.06
C ILE A 70 16.90 -18.75 14.28
N PHE A 71 16.21 -17.81 14.92
CA PHE A 71 15.82 -16.55 14.26
C PHE A 71 17.02 -15.65 13.91
N ASN A 72 18.12 -15.72 14.66
CA ASN A 72 19.31 -14.90 14.41
C ASN A 72 20.23 -15.46 13.32
N THR A 73 20.14 -16.77 13.06
CA THR A 73 20.89 -17.50 12.04
C THR A 73 20.72 -16.87 10.65
N VAL A 74 21.82 -16.75 9.91
CA VAL A 74 21.84 -16.19 8.56
C VAL A 74 20.93 -16.99 7.63
N ALA A 75 20.88 -18.31 7.77
CA ALA A 75 19.98 -19.20 7.05
C ALA A 75 18.50 -18.85 7.23
N PHE A 76 18.08 -18.45 8.44
CA PHE A 76 16.70 -18.03 8.69
C PHE A 76 16.39 -16.71 7.99
N LYS A 77 17.31 -15.74 8.03
CA LYS A 77 17.16 -14.45 7.29
C LYS A 77 17.04 -14.69 5.78
N PHE A 78 17.86 -15.56 5.22
CA PHE A 78 17.78 -15.95 3.80
C PHE A 78 16.47 -16.69 3.47
N LEU A 79 15.98 -17.58 4.35
CA LEU A 79 14.69 -18.24 4.17
C LEU A 79 13.55 -17.22 4.10
N VAL A 80 13.53 -16.25 5.02
CA VAL A 80 12.50 -15.20 5.04
C VAL A 80 12.55 -14.35 3.77
N ILE A 81 13.73 -13.92 3.33
CA ILE A 81 13.90 -13.16 2.08
C ILE A 81 13.47 -14.00 0.88
N ALA A 82 13.85 -15.28 0.80
CA ALA A 82 13.47 -16.17 -0.29
C ALA A 82 11.96 -16.42 -0.35
N LEU A 83 11.30 -16.59 0.80
CA LEU A 83 9.85 -16.74 0.89
C LEU A 83 9.15 -15.45 0.49
N PHE A 84 9.65 -14.30 0.95
CA PHE A 84 9.13 -12.98 0.56
C PHE A 84 9.26 -12.74 -0.95
N LEU A 85 10.43 -13.02 -1.54
CA LEU A 85 10.64 -12.93 -2.99
C LEU A 85 9.78 -13.92 -3.76
N TYR A 86 9.65 -15.16 -3.30
CA TYR A 86 8.74 -16.13 -3.90
C TYR A 86 7.30 -15.61 -3.87
N PHE A 87 6.84 -15.08 -2.74
CA PHE A 87 5.52 -14.48 -2.61
C PHE A 87 5.36 -13.28 -3.53
N LEU A 88 6.37 -12.41 -3.64
CA LEU A 88 6.35 -11.23 -4.51
C LEU A 88 6.31 -11.62 -5.99
N LEU A 89 7.17 -12.52 -6.43
CA LEU A 89 7.19 -13.04 -7.80
C LEU A 89 5.88 -13.74 -8.12
N ARG A 90 5.36 -14.55 -7.19
CA ARG A 90 4.07 -15.20 -7.32
C ARG A 90 2.94 -14.19 -7.37
N PHE A 91 2.95 -13.15 -6.55
CA PHE A 91 1.96 -12.07 -6.56
C PHE A 91 1.95 -11.34 -7.91
N ILE A 92 3.12 -11.06 -8.46
CA ILE A 92 3.27 -10.47 -9.80
C ILE A 92 2.77 -11.45 -10.87
N GLN A 93 3.10 -12.74 -10.77
CA GLN A 93 2.67 -13.75 -11.75
C GLN A 93 1.18 -14.08 -11.67
N LEU A 94 0.56 -13.99 -10.48
CA LEU A 94 -0.89 -14.03 -10.33
C LEU A 94 -1.57 -12.86 -11.04
N ARG A 95 -0.89 -11.73 -11.23
CA ARG A 95 -1.39 -10.62 -12.07
C ARG A 95 -1.11 -10.80 -13.57
N LYS A 96 -0.24 -11.73 -13.98
CA LYS A 96 0.07 -12.00 -15.41
C LYS A 96 -1.00 -12.85 -16.11
N HIS A 97 -1.89 -13.47 -15.33
CA HIS A 97 -3.18 -13.90 -15.82
C HIS A 97 -4.20 -12.91 -15.26
N PRO A 98 -4.46 -11.76 -15.91
CA PRO A 98 -5.72 -11.11 -15.65
C PRO A 98 -6.77 -12.21 -15.81
N VAL A 99 -7.61 -12.40 -14.79
CA VAL A 99 -8.92 -12.96 -15.06
C VAL A 99 -9.40 -12.10 -16.21
N GLU A 100 -9.45 -12.67 -17.42
CA GLU A 100 -10.19 -12.05 -18.50
C GLU A 100 -11.60 -11.95 -17.93
N PHE A 101 -11.91 -10.83 -17.30
CA PHE A 101 -13.21 -10.23 -17.47
C PHE A 101 -13.27 -9.98 -18.98
N ARG A 102 -13.57 -11.04 -19.74
CA ARG A 102 -14.51 -10.87 -20.83
C ARG A 102 -15.72 -10.32 -20.10
N PRO A 103 -16.06 -9.02 -20.23
CA PRO A 103 -17.47 -8.74 -20.16
C PRO A 103 -18.07 -9.77 -21.12
N THR A 104 -18.81 -10.74 -20.59
CA THR A 104 -19.86 -11.31 -21.41
C THR A 104 -20.57 -10.07 -21.92
N ASP A 105 -20.56 -9.88 -23.24
CA ASP A 105 -21.32 -8.84 -23.94
C ASP A 105 -22.83 -9.09 -23.79
N GLU A 106 -23.24 -9.39 -22.57
CA GLU A 106 -24.58 -9.46 -22.07
C GLU A 106 -24.63 -8.49 -20.89
N PHE A 107 -24.33 -7.21 -21.15
CA PHE A 107 -25.38 -6.26 -20.79
C PHE A 107 -26.61 -6.83 -21.49
N THR A 108 -27.49 -7.51 -20.75
CA THR A 108 -28.77 -7.94 -21.30
C THR A 108 -29.32 -6.69 -21.95
N GLU A 109 -29.43 -6.69 -23.28
CA GLU A 109 -29.95 -5.56 -24.05
C GLU A 109 -31.38 -5.34 -23.56
N GLN A 110 -31.53 -4.55 -22.49
CA GLN A 110 -32.76 -3.87 -22.25
C GLN A 110 -32.90 -2.95 -23.46
N PRO A 111 -33.96 -3.06 -24.28
CA PRO A 111 -34.04 -2.46 -25.61
C PRO A 111 -33.96 -0.91 -25.64
N ASN A 112 -33.67 -0.26 -24.52
CA ASN A 112 -33.91 1.16 -24.33
C ASN A 112 -32.81 1.91 -23.54
N GLN A 113 -31.65 1.29 -23.28
CA GLN A 113 -30.54 1.97 -22.60
C GLN A 113 -29.21 1.70 -23.32
N SER A 114 -28.81 2.61 -24.19
CA SER A 114 -27.48 2.62 -24.80
C SER A 114 -26.45 3.10 -23.76
N LEU A 115 -25.56 2.23 -23.33
CA LEU A 115 -24.44 2.60 -22.46
C LEU A 115 -23.26 3.05 -23.33
N VAL A 116 -22.74 4.26 -23.08
CA VAL A 116 -21.55 4.79 -23.76
C VAL A 116 -20.35 4.67 -22.83
N GLN A 117 -19.28 4.02 -23.30
CA GLN A 117 -18.03 3.95 -22.56
C GLN A 117 -17.23 5.25 -22.77
N VAL A 118 -17.07 6.03 -21.71
CA VAL A 118 -16.23 7.24 -21.68
C VAL A 118 -14.82 6.88 -21.21
N ARG A 119 -13.79 7.51 -21.78
CA ARG A 119 -12.40 7.33 -21.34
C ARG A 119 -12.10 8.30 -20.19
N PRO A 120 -11.59 7.82 -19.03
CA PRO A 120 -11.31 8.71 -17.91
C PRO A 120 -10.10 9.62 -18.20
N VAL A 121 -10.16 10.86 -17.71
CA VAL A 121 -9.10 11.88 -17.86
C VAL A 121 -7.77 11.44 -17.21
N LEU A 122 -7.85 10.75 -16.06
CA LEU A 122 -6.68 10.20 -15.37
C LEU A 122 -6.89 8.71 -15.05
N THR A 123 -5.80 7.94 -15.16
CA THR A 123 -5.81 6.50 -14.89
C THR A 123 -5.09 6.16 -13.58
N ASN A 124 -5.36 4.98 -13.03
CA ASN A 124 -4.67 4.49 -11.84
C ASN A 124 -3.23 4.10 -12.20
N LYS A 125 -2.24 4.70 -11.52
CA LYS A 125 -0.82 4.31 -11.58
C LYS A 125 -0.34 3.95 -10.20
N LEU A 126 0.39 2.83 -10.08
CA LEU A 126 0.97 2.44 -8.79
C LEU A 126 2.15 3.33 -8.40
N LEU A 127 2.96 3.74 -9.38
CA LEU A 127 4.18 4.51 -9.19
C LEU A 127 4.25 5.65 -10.21
N GLY A 128 4.72 6.80 -9.77
CA GLY A 128 5.02 7.95 -10.62
C GLY A 128 4.00 9.08 -10.46
N SER A 129 4.48 10.31 -10.65
CA SER A 129 3.64 11.50 -10.58
C SER A 129 2.66 11.57 -11.76
N GLN A 130 1.48 12.12 -11.50
CA GLN A 130 0.43 12.31 -12.48
C GLN A 130 0.01 13.77 -12.50
N ARG A 131 -0.17 14.32 -13.69
CA ARG A 131 -0.71 15.65 -13.91
C ARG A 131 -1.76 15.55 -15.00
N THR A 132 -2.82 16.34 -14.90
CA THR A 132 -3.74 16.53 -16.02
C THR A 132 -2.99 17.15 -17.22
N GLU A 133 -3.45 16.91 -18.45
CA GLU A 133 -2.75 17.43 -19.63
C GLU A 133 -2.69 18.96 -19.61
N ASP A 134 -1.57 19.52 -20.11
CA ASP A 134 -1.41 20.98 -20.25
C ASP A 134 -2.20 21.53 -21.46
N SER A 135 -2.86 20.66 -22.23
CA SER A 135 -3.78 21.00 -23.32
C SER A 135 -5.24 21.03 -22.86
N VAL A 136 -6.10 21.69 -23.64
CA VAL A 136 -7.54 21.74 -23.38
C VAL A 136 -8.13 20.32 -23.39
N TYR A 137 -8.83 19.95 -22.32
CA TYR A 137 -9.45 18.63 -22.17
C TYR A 137 -10.91 18.75 -21.71
N GLU A 138 -11.73 17.77 -22.10
CA GLU A 138 -13.12 17.68 -21.68
C GLU A 138 -13.20 17.20 -20.22
N TRP A 139 -14.04 17.84 -19.41
CA TRP A 139 -14.24 17.45 -18.03
C TRP A 139 -14.91 16.08 -17.95
N ASP A 140 -14.35 15.20 -17.12
CA ASP A 140 -14.99 14.00 -16.60
C ASP A 140 -14.62 13.86 -15.13
N ASP A 141 -15.48 13.21 -14.36
CA ASP A 141 -15.26 13.02 -12.93
C ASP A 141 -13.96 12.22 -12.70
N ILE A 142 -13.10 12.76 -11.85
CA ILE A 142 -11.79 12.17 -11.61
C ILE A 142 -11.92 11.16 -10.48
N ASN A 143 -11.58 9.90 -10.71
CA ASN A 143 -11.46 8.89 -9.66
C ASN A 143 -10.16 8.09 -9.81
N ILE A 144 -9.16 8.48 -9.03
CA ILE A 144 -7.82 7.92 -9.16
C ILE A 144 -7.29 7.33 -7.85
N GLN A 145 -6.44 6.33 -8.02
CA GLN A 145 -5.75 5.62 -6.95
C GLN A 145 -4.27 5.50 -7.30
N SER A 146 -3.39 5.92 -6.38
CA SER A 146 -1.95 5.81 -6.50
C SER A 146 -1.30 5.33 -5.21
N VAL A 147 -0.17 4.63 -5.32
CA VAL A 147 0.63 4.26 -4.14
C VAL A 147 1.71 5.31 -3.90
N TRP A 148 2.40 5.75 -4.95
CA TRP A 148 3.54 6.68 -4.83
C TRP A 148 3.60 7.67 -5.99
N GLY A 149 3.82 8.96 -5.70
CA GLY A 149 4.06 10.03 -6.69
C GLY A 149 3.35 11.32 -6.29
N ASP A 150 3.50 12.41 -7.01
CA ASP A 150 2.67 13.60 -6.76
C ASP A 150 1.50 13.63 -7.75
N ILE A 151 0.34 14.11 -7.31
CA ILE A 151 -0.86 14.24 -8.15
C ILE A 151 -1.18 15.72 -8.28
N VAL A 152 -1.17 16.24 -9.51
CA VAL A 152 -1.56 17.62 -9.78
C VAL A 152 -2.76 17.66 -10.72
N VAL A 153 -3.91 18.07 -10.20
CA VAL A 153 -5.14 18.26 -10.98
C VAL A 153 -5.26 19.73 -11.32
N ASP A 154 -5.23 20.03 -12.62
CA ASP A 154 -5.31 21.39 -13.13
C ASP A 154 -6.62 21.60 -13.89
N LEU A 155 -7.51 22.42 -13.33
CA LEU A 155 -8.82 22.72 -13.88
C LEU A 155 -8.80 23.97 -14.81
N SER A 156 -7.64 24.60 -15.02
CA SER A 156 -7.56 25.81 -15.88
C SER A 156 -7.82 25.52 -17.36
N ASN A 157 -7.54 24.29 -17.81
CA ASN A 157 -7.65 23.87 -19.21
C ASN A 157 -8.93 23.05 -19.49
N THR A 158 -9.96 23.15 -18.65
CA THR A 158 -11.21 22.41 -18.85
C THR A 158 -12.44 23.27 -18.64
N VAL A 159 -13.55 22.86 -19.26
CA VAL A 159 -14.86 23.49 -19.06
C VAL A 159 -15.64 22.65 -18.07
N LEU A 160 -15.88 23.21 -16.88
CA LEU A 160 -16.66 22.56 -15.86
C LEU A 160 -18.15 22.46 -16.27
N PRO A 161 -18.81 21.31 -16.03
CA PRO A 161 -20.23 21.17 -16.26
C PRO A 161 -21.03 22.10 -15.33
N LYS A 162 -22.29 22.32 -15.67
CA LYS A 162 -23.24 22.91 -14.73
C LYS A 162 -23.59 21.88 -13.68
N GLY A 163 -23.39 22.20 -12.41
CA GLY A 163 -23.59 21.29 -11.27
C GLY A 163 -22.28 20.82 -10.65
N ASP A 164 -22.29 19.57 -10.17
CA ASP A 164 -21.20 18.98 -9.40
C ASP A 164 -20.13 18.34 -10.29
N ALA A 165 -18.91 18.88 -10.23
CA ALA A 165 -17.70 18.26 -10.73
C ALA A 165 -16.98 17.54 -9.58
N VAL A 166 -16.77 16.22 -9.68
CA VAL A 166 -16.24 15.42 -8.57
C VAL A 166 -14.79 15.01 -8.82
N ILE A 167 -13.93 15.27 -7.82
CA ILE A 167 -12.54 14.82 -7.78
C ILE A 167 -12.38 13.87 -6.60
N PHE A 168 -12.10 12.61 -6.89
CA PHE A 168 -11.88 11.55 -5.91
C PHE A 168 -10.45 11.00 -6.02
N ILE A 169 -9.62 11.22 -5.00
CA ILE A 169 -8.20 10.81 -5.02
C ILE A 169 -7.87 9.95 -3.80
N ARG A 170 -7.36 8.74 -4.03
CA ARG A 170 -6.77 7.88 -2.99
C ARG A 170 -5.28 7.72 -3.22
N GLN A 171 -4.50 7.99 -2.18
CA GLN A 171 -3.06 7.94 -2.26
C GLN A 171 -2.43 7.37 -0.99
N VAL A 172 -1.35 6.60 -1.13
CA VAL A 172 -0.56 6.16 0.02
C VAL A 172 0.54 7.18 0.35
N PHE A 173 1.42 7.48 -0.60
CA PHE A 173 2.55 8.40 -0.43
C PHE A 173 2.59 9.48 -1.51
N GLY A 174 2.73 10.73 -1.11
CA GLY A 174 2.95 11.88 -1.99
C GLY A 174 1.89 12.97 -1.88
N ASN A 175 2.13 14.09 -2.55
CA ASN A 175 1.33 15.30 -2.38
C ASN A 175 0.23 15.39 -3.44
N ILE A 176 -0.90 15.99 -3.04
CA ILE A 176 -2.01 16.29 -3.93
C ILE A 176 -2.09 17.81 -4.08
N LYS A 177 -2.03 18.30 -5.32
CA LYS A 177 -2.27 19.69 -5.65
C LYS A 177 -3.47 19.81 -6.58
N VAL A 178 -4.42 20.66 -6.23
CA VAL A 178 -5.59 20.95 -7.07
C VAL A 178 -5.63 22.45 -7.35
N LEU A 179 -5.59 22.81 -8.64
CA LEU A 179 -5.68 24.18 -9.13
C LEU A 179 -7.09 24.43 -9.63
N ILE A 180 -7.77 25.44 -9.08
CA ILE A 180 -9.19 25.69 -9.30
C ILE A 180 -9.40 27.12 -9.84
N PRO A 181 -10.21 27.33 -10.89
CA PRO A 181 -10.53 28.67 -11.38
C PRO A 181 -11.20 29.57 -10.33
N TYR A 182 -10.95 30.88 -10.41
CA TYR A 182 -11.57 31.87 -9.51
C TYR A 182 -13.09 31.92 -9.52
N GLU A 183 -13.75 31.46 -10.59
CA GLU A 183 -15.22 31.52 -10.72
C GLU A 183 -15.94 30.25 -10.23
N THR A 184 -15.22 29.34 -9.56
CA THR A 184 -15.76 28.03 -9.15
C THR A 184 -15.79 27.89 -7.63
N GLU A 185 -16.93 27.41 -7.11
CA GLU A 185 -17.08 27.16 -5.67
C GLU A 185 -16.64 25.74 -5.30
N VAL A 186 -16.11 25.54 -4.08
CA VAL A 186 -15.37 24.31 -3.76
C VAL A 186 -15.74 23.75 -2.40
N SER A 187 -15.91 22.43 -2.36
CA SER A 187 -16.00 21.65 -1.14
C SER A 187 -14.85 20.64 -1.08
N VAL A 188 -14.08 20.64 -0.01
CA VAL A 188 -12.97 19.73 0.25
C VAL A 188 -13.31 18.84 1.43
N ASN A 189 -13.32 17.54 1.19
CA ASN A 189 -13.35 16.49 2.21
C ASN A 189 -12.04 15.69 2.12
N HIS A 190 -11.19 15.82 3.14
CA HIS A 190 -9.85 15.26 3.13
C HIS A 190 -9.59 14.46 4.39
N SER A 191 -9.26 13.18 4.20
CA SER A 191 -8.81 12.30 5.28
C SER A 191 -7.33 12.01 5.11
N LYS A 192 -6.54 12.17 6.17
CA LYS A 192 -5.11 11.87 6.17
C LYS A 192 -4.63 11.14 7.41
N LEU A 193 -3.58 10.32 7.27
CA LEU A 193 -2.86 9.79 8.42
C LEU A 193 -1.73 10.73 8.87
N ALA A 194 -0.99 11.38 7.96
CA ALA A 194 0.04 12.37 8.29
C ALA A 194 0.29 13.35 7.13
N GLY A 195 0.35 14.65 7.41
CA GLY A 195 0.65 15.68 6.40
C GLY A 195 0.14 17.07 6.79
N ASN A 196 0.28 18.04 5.90
CA ASN A 196 -0.28 19.39 5.98
C ASN A 196 -1.51 19.51 5.08
N VAL A 197 -2.38 20.49 5.36
CA VAL A 197 -3.47 20.84 4.44
C VAL A 197 -3.49 22.35 4.24
N THR A 198 -3.45 22.79 3.00
CA THR A 198 -3.58 24.20 2.60
C THR A 198 -4.76 24.35 1.66
N VAL A 199 -5.76 25.15 2.03
CA VAL A 199 -6.91 25.44 1.16
C VAL A 199 -7.06 26.95 1.04
N PHE A 200 -6.91 27.49 -0.18
CA PHE A 200 -7.01 28.92 -0.47
C PHE A 200 -6.17 29.80 0.49
N GLY A 201 -4.92 29.41 0.70
CA GLY A 201 -3.99 30.11 1.61
C GLY A 201 -4.21 29.83 3.10
N HIS A 202 -5.31 29.18 3.50
CA HIS A 202 -5.54 28.76 4.88
C HIS A 202 -4.75 27.48 5.14
N GLN A 203 -3.64 27.61 5.86
CA GLN A 203 -2.80 26.49 6.24
C GLN A 203 -3.28 25.89 7.57
N ARG A 204 -3.56 24.59 7.56
CA ARG A 204 -3.49 23.75 8.74
C ARG A 204 -2.13 23.09 8.79
N GLY A 205 -1.41 23.36 9.87
CA GLY A 205 -0.11 22.76 10.13
C GLY A 205 -0.17 21.24 10.24
N PHE A 206 1.02 20.65 10.38
CA PHE A 206 1.19 19.21 10.34
C PHE A 206 0.38 18.51 11.43
N SER A 207 -0.43 17.55 11.04
CA SER A 207 -1.31 16.80 11.93
C SER A 207 -1.39 15.33 11.55
N PHE A 208 -1.77 14.50 12.53
CA PHE A 208 -1.91 13.06 12.36
C PHE A 208 -3.37 12.63 12.49
N ASN A 209 -3.77 11.65 11.68
CA ASN A 209 -5.07 10.98 11.70
C ASN A 209 -6.25 11.97 11.77
N GLU A 210 -6.31 12.87 10.80
CA GLU A 210 -7.30 13.94 10.74
C GLU A 210 -8.28 13.71 9.59
N ASN A 211 -9.54 14.08 9.82
CA ASN A 211 -10.55 14.23 8.77
C ASN A 211 -11.03 15.69 8.77
N LEU A 212 -10.94 16.33 7.61
CA LEU A 212 -11.22 17.74 7.42
C LEU A 212 -12.30 17.91 6.35
N SER A 213 -13.33 18.69 6.68
CA SER A 213 -14.36 19.11 5.72
C SER A 213 -14.45 20.62 5.71
N ILE A 214 -14.14 21.25 4.58
CA ILE A 214 -14.22 22.69 4.34
C ILE A 214 -15.07 22.91 3.09
N LYS A 215 -15.91 23.93 3.08
CA LYS A 215 -16.61 24.38 1.88
C LYS A 215 -16.62 25.90 1.81
N THR A 216 -16.67 26.44 0.61
CA THR A 216 -16.93 27.86 0.38
C THR A 216 -18.39 28.20 0.72
N GLU A 217 -18.66 29.47 1.03
CA GLU A 217 -19.98 29.91 1.53
C GLU A 217 -21.09 29.71 0.49
N GLU A 218 -20.79 29.98 -0.78
CA GLU A 218 -21.76 29.93 -1.88
C GLU A 218 -21.80 28.57 -2.59
N PHE A 219 -21.11 27.55 -2.06
CA PHE A 219 -21.01 26.22 -2.68
C PHE A 219 -22.37 25.61 -3.06
N ASP A 220 -23.35 25.72 -2.16
CA ASP A 220 -24.67 25.12 -2.37
C ASP A 220 -25.52 25.88 -3.41
N GLN A 221 -25.17 27.14 -3.71
CA GLN A 221 -25.93 28.05 -4.59
C GLN A 221 -25.27 28.25 -5.96
N SER A 222 -23.99 27.92 -6.10
CA SER A 222 -23.24 28.10 -7.35
C SER A 222 -23.66 27.14 -8.46
N ALA A 223 -23.66 27.66 -9.69
CA ALA A 223 -23.88 26.89 -10.91
C ALA A 223 -22.68 26.00 -11.27
N HIS A 224 -21.46 26.41 -10.90
CA HIS A 224 -20.21 25.67 -11.15
C HIS A 224 -19.53 25.40 -9.81
N ARG A 225 -19.52 24.13 -9.43
CA ARG A 225 -18.99 23.71 -8.13
C ARG A 225 -18.18 22.42 -8.24
N VAL A 226 -17.08 22.37 -7.49
CA VAL A 226 -16.15 21.25 -7.47
C VAL A 226 -16.11 20.61 -6.10
N LYS A 227 -16.41 19.31 -6.04
CA LYS A 227 -16.34 18.50 -4.82
C LYS A 227 -15.09 17.64 -4.84
N ILE A 228 -14.17 17.96 -3.95
CA ILE A 228 -12.89 17.29 -3.78
C ILE A 228 -13.00 16.34 -2.59
N VAL A 229 -12.82 15.04 -2.83
CA VAL A 229 -12.78 14.01 -1.80
C VAL A 229 -11.45 13.28 -1.91
N THR A 230 -10.64 13.35 -0.86
CA THR A 230 -9.29 12.80 -0.88
C THR A 230 -8.99 11.95 0.36
N THR A 231 -8.21 10.90 0.16
CA THR A 231 -7.70 10.04 1.24
C THR A 231 -6.22 9.80 1.00
N VAL A 232 -5.38 10.27 1.92
CA VAL A 232 -3.92 10.18 1.82
C VAL A 232 -3.35 9.51 3.07
N VAL A 233 -2.45 8.54 2.95
CA VAL A 233 -1.77 8.03 4.14
C VAL A 233 -0.71 9.05 4.59
N ILE A 234 0.29 9.34 3.75
CA ILE A 234 1.32 10.35 4.04
C ILE A 234 1.46 11.30 2.86
N GLY A 235 1.21 12.59 3.10
CA GLY A 235 1.38 13.64 2.11
C GLY A 235 0.51 14.87 2.36
N ASP A 236 0.84 15.95 1.67
CA ASP A 236 0.18 17.24 1.83
C ASP A 236 -0.95 17.40 0.79
N LEU A 237 -2.04 18.04 1.19
CA LEU A 237 -3.07 18.52 0.27
C LEU A 237 -2.95 20.03 0.10
N GLU A 238 -2.82 20.49 -1.14
CA GLU A 238 -2.81 21.89 -1.50
C GLU A 238 -3.93 22.19 -2.52
N VAL A 239 -4.85 23.07 -2.14
CA VAL A 239 -5.92 23.57 -3.01
C VAL A 239 -5.73 25.07 -3.21
N GLN A 240 -5.45 25.48 -4.45
CA GLN A 240 -5.15 26.87 -4.81
C GLN A 240 -6.08 27.38 -5.90
N ARG A 241 -6.34 28.69 -5.89
CA ARG A 241 -7.04 29.37 -6.97
C ARG A 241 -6.03 29.77 -8.06
N ILE A 242 -6.44 29.67 -9.33
CA ILE A 242 -5.70 30.12 -10.51
C ILE A 242 -6.58 30.99 -11.40
#